data_AF-A0A3E5EBY7-F1
#
_entry.id   AF-A0A3E5EBY7-F1
#
_cell.length_a   1.000
_cell.length_b   1.000
_cell.length_c   1.000
_cell.angle_alpha   90.00
_cell.angle_beta   90.00
_cell.angle_gamma   90.00
#
_symmetry.space_group_name_H-M   'P 1'
#
loop_
_entity.id
_entity.type
_entity.pdbx_description
1 polymer ?
#
loop_
_entity_poly.entity_id
_entity_poly.type
_entity_poly.pdbx_seq_one_letter_code
_entity_poly.pdbx_strand_id
1 'polypeptide(L)'
;MVKLFKQTEVELTLVEGHTILASEFDKYADDTKVKLSFENTTDPYVSRNDWDIGGFANSDNWSPTYELKAADGKNFDIFVTVGDFKKAAKNGTDAYVDGEHHKGGVTFNIYNECKLAHAYVLLEDNTPTNISNALVAPAAKNAPVYNLAGQQVDASYKGVVIKNGKKYVQK
;
A
#
# COMPACT_ATOMS: atom_id res chain seq x y z
N MET A 1 5.39 -2.98 -23.80
CA MET A 1 5.73 -4.01 -22.80
C MET A 1 5.03 -3.62 -21.52
N VAL A 2 3.98 -4.36 -21.12
CA VAL A 2 3.27 -4.11 -19.84
C VAL A 2 4.13 -4.72 -18.75
N LYS A 3 4.63 -3.89 -17.83
CA LYS A 3 5.40 -4.35 -16.68
C LYS A 3 4.40 -4.98 -15.70
N LEU A 4 4.36 -6.32 -15.63
CA LEU A 4 3.62 -7.01 -14.59
C LEU A 4 4.36 -6.76 -13.27
N PHE A 5 3.80 -5.88 -12.44
CA PHE A 5 4.26 -5.72 -11.07
C PHE A 5 3.88 -7.00 -10.32
N LYS A 6 4.88 -7.64 -9.71
CA LYS A 6 4.65 -8.76 -8.81
C LYS A 6 4.16 -8.16 -7.49
N GLN A 7 3.09 -8.73 -6.96
CA GLN A 7 2.40 -8.25 -5.78
C GLN A 7 2.51 -9.32 -4.70
N THR A 8 2.99 -8.94 -3.54
CA THR A 8 3.09 -9.84 -2.37
C THR A 8 1.82 -9.70 -1.54
N GLU A 9 1.20 -10.83 -1.20
CA GLU A 9 0.03 -10.88 -0.33
C GLU A 9 0.46 -11.24 1.09
N VAL A 10 0.10 -10.39 2.06
CA VAL A 10 0.31 -10.63 3.49
C VAL A 10 -1.06 -10.84 4.13
N GLU A 11 -1.32 -12.06 4.60
CA GLU A 11 -2.59 -12.40 5.25
C GLU A 11 -2.73 -11.68 6.59
N LEU A 12 -3.90 -11.10 6.82
CA LEU A 12 -4.27 -10.46 8.07
C LEU A 12 -4.96 -11.46 8.99
N THR A 13 -4.66 -11.38 10.29
CA THR A 13 -5.23 -12.31 11.26
C THR A 13 -6.68 -11.97 11.60
N LEU A 14 -7.57 -12.96 11.53
CA LEU A 14 -8.94 -12.87 12.04
C LEU A 14 -9.01 -13.39 13.47
N VAL A 15 -9.25 -12.47 14.41
CA VAL A 15 -9.64 -12.79 15.79
C VAL A 15 -11.09 -13.22 15.78
N GLU A 16 -11.36 -14.37 16.40
CA GLU A 16 -12.71 -14.96 16.50
C GLU A 16 -13.40 -15.18 15.13
N GLY A 17 -12.61 -15.20 14.05
CA GLY A 17 -13.11 -15.38 12.69
C GLY A 17 -13.82 -14.16 12.08
N HIS A 18 -13.91 -13.03 12.78
CA HIS A 18 -14.67 -11.86 12.31
C HIS A 18 -14.05 -10.49 12.62
N THR A 19 -12.95 -10.41 13.35
CA THR A 19 -12.33 -9.12 13.71
C THR A 19 -10.87 -9.07 13.27
N ILE A 20 -10.48 -7.98 12.61
CA ILE A 20 -9.06 -7.66 12.33
C ILE A 20 -8.67 -6.53 13.27
N LEU A 21 -7.71 -6.77 14.16
CA LEU A 21 -7.19 -5.76 15.09
C LEU A 21 -6.41 -4.68 14.34
N ALA A 22 -6.47 -3.42 14.78
CA ALA A 22 -5.69 -2.35 14.15
C ALA A 22 -4.18 -2.58 14.12
N SER A 23 -3.63 -3.29 15.11
CA SER A 23 -2.21 -3.67 15.09
C SER A 23 -1.81 -4.47 13.84
N GLU A 24 -2.76 -5.15 13.21
CA GLU A 24 -2.53 -5.87 11.96
C GLU A 24 -2.36 -4.93 10.76
N PHE A 25 -3.05 -3.78 10.74
CA PHE A 25 -3.09 -2.89 9.57
C PHE A 25 -2.47 -1.49 9.77
N ASP A 26 -2.31 -0.98 10.99
CA ASP A 26 -1.81 0.37 11.28
C ASP A 26 -0.36 0.60 10.85
N LYS A 27 0.41 -0.47 10.74
CA LYS A 27 1.80 -0.47 10.25
C LYS A 27 1.92 -0.15 8.76
N TYR A 28 0.82 -0.17 8.02
CA TYR A 28 0.80 0.12 6.59
C TYR A 28 0.29 1.53 6.30
N ALA A 29 0.70 2.07 5.15
CA ALA A 29 0.24 3.36 4.65
C ALA A 29 -1.25 3.30 4.27
N ASP A 30 -1.97 4.42 4.42
CA ASP A 30 -3.43 4.48 4.22
C ASP A 30 -3.88 4.08 2.81
N ASP A 31 -3.06 4.32 1.80
CA ASP A 31 -3.31 3.97 0.40
C ASP A 31 -2.99 2.51 0.06
N THR A 32 -2.43 1.74 1.01
CA THR A 32 -2.14 0.32 0.83
C THR A 32 -3.44 -0.44 0.59
N LYS A 33 -3.49 -1.23 -0.49
CA LYS A 33 -4.67 -2.01 -0.85
C LYS A 33 -4.85 -3.21 0.06
N VAL A 34 -6.10 -3.53 0.36
CA VAL A 34 -6.53 -4.73 1.07
C VAL A 34 -7.51 -5.48 0.19
N LYS A 35 -7.24 -6.77 -0.04
CA LYS A 35 -8.17 -7.71 -0.68
C LYS A 35 -8.94 -8.45 0.41
N LEU A 36 -10.26 -8.40 0.33
CA LEU A 36 -11.18 -9.13 1.19
C LEU A 36 -11.86 -10.21 0.34
N SER A 37 -11.61 -11.47 0.66
CA SER A 37 -12.13 -12.61 -0.09
C SER A 37 -13.25 -13.28 0.70
N PHE A 38 -14.43 -13.37 0.09
CA PHE A 38 -15.63 -13.88 0.73
C PHE A 38 -16.07 -15.21 0.12
N GLU A 39 -16.41 -16.14 1.01
CA GLU A 39 -17.21 -17.31 0.66
C GLU A 39 -18.68 -16.91 0.78
N ASN A 40 -19.44 -17.10 -0.30
CA ASN A 40 -20.84 -16.71 -0.36
C ASN A 40 -21.67 -17.86 -0.91
N THR A 41 -22.39 -18.51 -0.02
CA THR A 41 -23.34 -19.58 -0.35
C THR A 41 -24.79 -19.14 -0.23
N THR A 42 -25.07 -17.82 -0.17
CA THR A 42 -26.43 -17.29 -0.10
C THR A 42 -27.28 -17.91 -1.20
N ASP A 43 -28.44 -18.46 -0.83
CA ASP A 43 -29.40 -18.99 -1.80
C ASP A 43 -29.98 -17.83 -2.64
N PRO A 44 -29.71 -17.79 -3.97
CA PRO A 44 -30.17 -16.70 -4.84
C PRO A 44 -31.69 -16.69 -5.06
N TYR A 45 -32.41 -17.72 -4.62
CA TYR A 45 -33.86 -17.85 -4.78
C TYR A 45 -34.64 -17.62 -3.48
N VAL A 46 -33.94 -17.37 -2.36
CA VAL A 46 -34.56 -17.07 -1.07
C VAL A 46 -34.44 -15.59 -0.78
N SER A 47 -35.55 -15.00 -0.32
CA SER A 47 -35.54 -13.60 0.13
C SER A 47 -34.60 -13.44 1.32
N ARG A 48 -33.75 -12.42 1.27
CA ARG A 48 -32.80 -12.07 2.32
C ARG A 48 -33.43 -11.30 3.48
N ASN A 49 -34.76 -11.34 3.58
CA ASN A 49 -35.56 -10.55 4.52
C ASN A 49 -35.18 -9.06 4.50
N ASP A 50 -34.93 -8.51 3.31
CA ASP A 50 -34.46 -7.14 3.06
C ASP A 50 -33.05 -6.80 3.63
N TRP A 51 -32.29 -7.79 4.11
CA TRP A 51 -30.93 -7.57 4.62
C TRP A 51 -29.88 -7.71 3.50
N ASP A 52 -29.05 -6.68 3.33
CA ASP A 52 -27.85 -6.74 2.48
C ASP A 52 -26.75 -7.65 3.11
N ILE A 53 -25.58 -7.80 2.45
CA ILE A 53 -24.59 -8.84 2.82
C ILE A 53 -23.99 -8.50 4.18
N GLY A 54 -24.10 -7.23 4.55
CA GLY A 54 -23.60 -6.65 5.76
C GLY A 54 -22.44 -5.73 5.43
N GLY A 55 -21.49 -5.66 6.33
CA GLY A 55 -20.38 -4.73 6.19
C GLY A 55 -19.36 -4.86 7.29
N PHE A 56 -18.47 -3.88 7.35
CA PHE A 56 -17.54 -3.75 8.46
C PHE A 56 -17.59 -2.35 9.07
N ALA A 57 -17.42 -2.32 10.39
CA ALA A 57 -17.29 -1.14 11.22
C ALA A 57 -16.43 -1.50 12.42
N ASN A 58 -16.22 -0.55 13.32
CA ASN A 58 -15.71 -0.89 14.64
C ASN A 58 -16.78 -1.70 15.42
N SER A 59 -16.35 -2.47 16.41
CA SER A 59 -17.21 -3.41 17.14
C SER A 59 -18.35 -2.76 17.93
N ASP A 60 -18.26 -1.47 18.27
CA ASP A 60 -19.35 -0.77 18.97
C ASP A 60 -20.42 -0.21 18.02
N ASN A 61 -20.20 -0.29 16.70
CA ASN A 61 -21.11 0.28 15.73
C ASN A 61 -21.99 -0.81 15.08
N TRP A 62 -23.30 -0.70 15.33
CA TRP A 62 -24.29 -1.64 14.82
C TRP A 62 -24.60 -1.43 13.33
N SER A 63 -24.28 -0.26 12.78
CA SER A 63 -24.46 0.05 11.36
C SER A 63 -23.10 0.07 10.66
N PRO A 64 -22.90 -0.71 9.59
CA PRO A 64 -21.60 -0.79 8.95
C PRO A 64 -21.16 0.57 8.39
N THR A 65 -19.90 0.94 8.60
CA THR A 65 -19.29 2.12 7.98
C THR A 65 -19.03 1.86 6.50
N TYR A 66 -18.77 0.61 6.13
CA TYR A 66 -18.63 0.13 4.76
C TYR A 66 -19.61 -1.00 4.49
N GLU A 67 -20.57 -0.74 3.59
CA GLU A 67 -21.49 -1.75 3.07
C GLU A 67 -20.79 -2.64 2.02
N LEU A 68 -21.03 -3.94 2.10
CA LEU A 68 -20.55 -4.92 1.12
C LEU A 68 -21.71 -5.28 0.18
N LYS A 69 -21.45 -5.24 -1.13
CA LYS A 69 -22.45 -5.57 -2.16
C LYS A 69 -21.89 -6.63 -3.10
N ALA A 70 -22.60 -7.74 -3.23
CA ALA A 70 -22.27 -8.81 -4.16
C ALA A 70 -23.52 -9.58 -4.60
N ALA A 71 -23.39 -10.34 -5.69
CA ALA A 71 -24.44 -11.26 -6.14
C ALA A 71 -24.46 -12.51 -5.25
N ASP A 72 -25.65 -13.09 -5.07
CA ASP A 72 -25.86 -14.28 -4.25
C ASP A 72 -25.19 -15.53 -4.84
N GLY A 73 -24.81 -16.46 -3.96
CA GLY A 73 -24.31 -17.79 -4.32
C GLY A 73 -22.96 -17.83 -5.04
N LYS A 74 -22.21 -16.72 -5.04
CA LYS A 74 -20.90 -16.63 -5.69
C LYS A 74 -19.89 -15.99 -4.78
N ASN A 75 -18.77 -16.68 -4.58
CA ASN A 75 -17.58 -16.11 -3.94
C ASN A 75 -17.15 -14.85 -4.69
N PHE A 76 -16.68 -13.86 -3.93
CA PHE A 76 -16.31 -12.56 -4.48
C PHE A 76 -15.16 -11.95 -3.69
N ASP A 77 -14.41 -11.08 -4.37
CA ASP A 77 -13.37 -10.26 -3.77
C ASP A 77 -13.83 -8.80 -3.74
N ILE A 78 -13.56 -8.12 -2.63
CA ILE A 78 -13.68 -6.67 -2.51
C ILE A 78 -12.31 -6.09 -2.23
N PHE A 79 -12.00 -4.97 -2.88
CA PHE A 79 -10.77 -4.23 -2.68
C PHE A 79 -11.06 -2.93 -1.95
N VAL A 80 -10.45 -2.77 -0.78
CA VAL A 80 -10.47 -1.54 0.02
C VAL A 80 -9.04 -1.09 0.27
N THR A 81 -8.88 -0.05 1.07
CA THR A 81 -7.58 0.45 1.52
C THR A 81 -7.43 0.33 3.04
N VAL A 82 -6.19 0.40 3.51
CA VAL A 82 -5.91 0.50 4.95
C VAL A 82 -6.55 1.76 5.54
N GLY A 83 -6.64 2.86 4.78
CA GLY A 83 -7.37 4.07 5.16
C GLY A 83 -8.86 3.82 5.41
N ASP A 84 -9.50 2.96 4.60
CA ASP A 84 -10.89 2.55 4.81
C ASP A 84 -11.05 1.78 6.13
N PHE A 85 -10.11 0.87 6.44
CA PHE A 85 -10.08 0.16 7.73
C PHE A 85 -9.89 1.11 8.91
N LYS A 86 -8.93 2.03 8.83
CA LYS A 86 -8.70 3.05 9.86
C LYS A 86 -9.91 3.95 10.06
N LYS A 87 -10.62 4.29 8.98
CA LYS A 87 -11.87 5.07 9.05
C LYS A 87 -12.98 4.26 9.71
N ALA A 88 -13.13 2.99 9.35
CA ALA A 88 -14.13 2.11 9.93
C ALA A 88 -13.88 1.79 11.40
N ALA A 89 -12.62 1.65 11.81
CA ALA A 89 -12.21 1.35 13.19
C ALA A 89 -12.41 2.51 14.17
N LYS A 90 -12.58 3.75 13.68
CA LYS A 90 -12.92 4.91 14.52
C LYS A 90 -14.42 4.86 14.87
N ASN A 91 -14.73 4.77 16.16
CA ASN A 91 -16.05 5.16 16.67
C ASN A 91 -16.32 6.61 16.22
N GLY A 92 -17.56 6.99 15.89
CA GLY A 92 -17.93 8.30 15.31
C GLY A 92 -17.57 9.59 16.07
N THR A 93 -16.64 9.55 17.02
CA THR A 93 -15.93 10.66 17.65
C THR A 93 -14.43 10.32 17.65
N ASP A 94 -13.54 11.29 17.42
CA ASP A 94 -12.06 11.14 17.29
C ASP A 94 -11.32 10.35 18.41
N ALA A 95 -12.01 9.81 19.41
CA ALA A 95 -11.46 8.96 20.46
C ALA A 95 -11.54 7.47 20.08
N TYR A 96 -10.36 6.85 20.04
CA TYR A 96 -10.20 5.40 20.09
C TYR A 96 -10.60 4.95 21.51
N VAL A 97 -11.82 4.43 21.67
CA VAL A 97 -12.31 4.02 23.00
C VAL A 97 -11.78 2.61 23.29
N ASP A 98 -10.88 2.49 24.26
CA ASP A 98 -10.35 1.24 24.80
C ASP A 98 -11.39 0.64 25.78
N GLY A 99 -12.34 -0.13 25.25
CA GLY A 99 -13.31 -0.90 26.03
C GLY A 99 -12.86 -2.35 26.21
N GLU A 100 -13.12 -2.96 27.38
CA GLU A 100 -12.64 -4.30 27.76
C GLU A 100 -13.01 -5.44 26.79
N HIS A 101 -13.98 -5.24 25.89
CA HIS A 101 -14.41 -6.22 24.88
C HIS A 101 -14.08 -5.82 23.42
N HIS A 102 -13.50 -4.64 23.18
CA HIS A 102 -13.51 -3.98 21.86
C HIS A 102 -12.18 -3.28 21.56
N LYS A 103 -11.19 -4.07 21.10
CA LYS A 103 -9.80 -3.60 20.92
C LYS A 103 -9.56 -3.10 19.50
N GLY A 104 -10.13 -1.93 19.17
CA GLY A 104 -9.57 -1.00 18.18
C GLY A 104 -9.54 -1.42 16.70
N GLY A 105 -10.14 -2.54 16.33
CA GLY A 105 -10.08 -3.07 14.97
C GLY A 105 -11.31 -2.78 14.10
N VAL A 106 -11.40 -3.51 13.00
CA VAL A 106 -12.62 -3.64 12.20
C VAL A 106 -13.26 -5.00 12.46
N THR A 107 -14.56 -5.01 12.69
CA THR A 107 -15.39 -6.20 12.88
C THR A 107 -16.34 -6.34 11.69
N PHE A 108 -16.39 -7.55 11.14
CA PHE A 108 -17.18 -7.91 9.98
C PHE A 108 -18.54 -8.48 10.44
N ASN A 109 -19.58 -7.68 10.24
CA ASN A 109 -20.97 -8.09 10.47
C ASN A 109 -21.53 -8.57 9.14
N ILE A 110 -21.38 -9.88 8.87
CA ILE A 110 -21.76 -10.49 7.59
C ILE A 110 -22.96 -11.43 7.81
N TYR A 111 -23.91 -11.38 6.89
CA TYR A 111 -25.19 -12.10 6.98
C TYR A 111 -25.41 -13.05 5.80
N ASN A 112 -26.53 -13.77 5.83
CA ASN A 112 -27.06 -14.55 4.70
C ASN A 112 -26.14 -15.66 4.17
N GLU A 113 -25.47 -16.42 5.06
CA GLU A 113 -24.53 -17.48 4.65
C GLU A 113 -23.34 -17.00 3.81
N CYS A 114 -23.00 -15.71 3.94
CA CYS A 114 -21.74 -15.19 3.51
C CYS A 114 -20.78 -15.09 4.71
N LYS A 115 -19.49 -15.29 4.46
CA LYS A 115 -18.43 -15.11 5.46
C LYS A 115 -17.17 -14.58 4.81
N LEU A 116 -16.40 -13.81 5.57
CA LEU A 116 -15.04 -13.46 5.19
C LEU A 116 -14.17 -14.71 5.32
N ALA A 117 -13.60 -15.17 4.22
CA ALA A 117 -12.69 -16.31 4.22
C ALA A 117 -11.26 -15.86 4.51
N HIS A 118 -10.82 -14.80 3.83
CA HIS A 118 -9.45 -14.29 3.96
C HIS A 118 -9.40 -12.78 3.76
N ALA A 119 -8.42 -12.14 4.40
CA ALA A 119 -8.08 -10.75 4.19
C ALA A 119 -6.58 -10.62 3.96
N TYR A 120 -6.18 -9.90 2.90
CA TYR A 120 -4.78 -9.74 2.54
C TYR A 120 -4.42 -8.27 2.35
N VAL A 121 -3.36 -7.81 2.99
CA VAL A 121 -2.67 -6.60 2.57
C VAL A 121 -1.84 -6.89 1.33
N LEU A 122 -1.97 -6.01 0.35
CA LEU A 122 -1.37 -6.14 -0.96
C LEU A 122 -0.19 -5.19 -1.06
N LEU A 123 1.01 -5.74 -1.04
CA LEU A 123 2.25 -4.98 -1.14
C LEU A 123 2.78 -5.03 -2.57
N GLU A 124 3.10 -3.87 -3.13
CA GLU A 124 3.85 -3.83 -4.39
C GLU A 124 5.29 -4.28 -4.12
N ASP A 125 5.80 -5.20 -4.94
CA ASP A 125 7.22 -5.52 -4.91
C ASP A 125 7.98 -4.28 -5.41
N ASN A 126 8.47 -3.48 -4.45
CA ASN A 126 9.41 -2.39 -4.67
C ASN A 126 10.74 -2.94 -5.17
N THR A 127 10.74 -3.53 -6.36
CA THR A 127 11.96 -3.86 -7.08
C THR A 127 12.57 -2.50 -7.40
N PRO A 128 13.69 -2.09 -6.78
CA PRO A 128 14.30 -0.81 -7.11
C PRO A 128 14.58 -0.83 -8.62
N THR A 129 14.06 0.17 -9.34
CA THR A 129 14.49 0.39 -10.71
C THR A 129 15.93 0.88 -10.65
N ASN A 130 16.87 -0.05 -10.57
CA ASN A 130 18.28 0.24 -10.70
C ASN A 130 18.50 1.04 -11.98
N ILE A 131 19.45 1.99 -11.96
CA ILE A 131 19.94 2.63 -13.18
C ILE A 131 20.62 1.52 -13.99
N SER A 132 19.98 1.06 -15.06
CA SER A 132 20.47 -0.06 -15.86
C SER A 132 21.69 0.29 -16.70
N ASN A 133 21.91 1.58 -16.99
CA ASN A 133 23.06 2.08 -17.73
C ASN A 133 23.34 3.55 -17.39
N ALA A 134 24.57 3.88 -16.96
CA ALA A 134 25.11 5.23 -17.04
C ALA A 134 25.80 5.41 -18.39
N LEU A 135 25.23 6.23 -19.28
CA LEU A 135 25.90 6.63 -20.53
C LEU A 135 27.08 7.56 -20.19
N VAL A 136 28.26 6.98 -19.98
CA VAL A 136 29.51 7.74 -19.87
C VAL A 136 30.02 8.00 -21.28
N ALA A 137 29.82 9.22 -21.79
CA ALA A 137 30.43 9.62 -23.05
C ALA A 137 31.96 9.45 -22.97
N PRO A 138 32.61 8.89 -24.01
CA PRO A 138 34.06 8.76 -24.04
C PRO A 138 34.72 10.13 -23.82
N ALA A 139 35.69 10.18 -22.90
CA ALA A 139 36.41 11.41 -22.60
C ALA A 139 37.11 11.92 -23.88
N ALA A 140 36.82 13.15 -24.29
CA ALA A 140 37.50 13.77 -25.42
C ALA A 140 39.01 13.90 -25.10
N LYS A 141 39.87 13.46 -26.02
CA LYS A 141 41.33 13.49 -25.82
C LYS A 141 41.88 14.91 -25.59
N ASN A 142 41.20 15.93 -26.11
CA ASN A 142 41.64 17.34 -26.09
C ASN A 142 40.58 18.29 -25.49
N ALA A 143 39.85 17.88 -24.46
CA ALA A 143 38.87 18.77 -23.83
C ALA A 143 39.55 20.01 -23.21
N PRO A 144 38.89 21.19 -23.28
CA PRO A 144 39.33 22.37 -22.54
C PRO A 144 39.48 22.08 -21.05
N VAL A 145 40.45 22.74 -20.42
CA VAL A 145 40.70 22.67 -18.98
C VAL A 145 40.09 23.90 -18.32
N TYR A 146 39.37 23.71 -17.22
CA TYR A 146 38.73 24.81 -16.49
C TYR A 146 39.23 24.90 -15.05
N ASN A 147 39.32 26.11 -14.50
CA ASN A 147 39.49 26.28 -13.05
C ASN A 147 38.16 26.08 -12.31
N LEU A 148 38.18 26.16 -10.97
CA LEU A 148 36.97 26.01 -10.15
C LEU A 148 35.92 27.12 -10.35
N ALA A 149 36.32 28.26 -10.93
CA ALA A 149 35.41 29.34 -11.29
C ALA A 149 34.77 29.15 -12.69
N GLY A 150 35.08 28.04 -13.38
CA GLY A 150 34.54 27.76 -14.71
C GLY A 150 35.23 28.52 -15.85
N GLN A 151 36.37 29.16 -15.59
CA GLN A 151 37.16 29.83 -16.63
C GLN A 151 38.09 28.82 -17.29
N GLN A 152 38.19 28.86 -18.62
CA GLN A 152 39.16 28.05 -19.34
C GLN A 152 40.59 28.53 -19.00
N VAL A 153 41.48 27.59 -18.70
CA VAL A 153 42.87 27.85 -18.33
C VAL A 153 43.83 26.99 -19.15
N ASP A 154 45.06 27.46 -19.29
CA ASP A 154 46.12 26.74 -19.99
C ASP A 154 46.98 25.88 -19.03
N ALA A 155 48.04 25.26 -19.57
CA ALA A 155 48.95 24.39 -18.81
C ALA A 155 49.82 25.13 -17.78
N SER A 156 49.89 26.46 -17.81
CA SER A 156 50.68 27.27 -16.87
C SER A 156 49.95 27.52 -15.55
N TYR A 157 48.62 27.36 -15.53
CA TYR A 157 47.79 27.55 -14.34
C TYR A 157 48.21 26.62 -13.20
N LYS A 158 48.30 27.15 -11.98
CA LYS A 158 48.68 26.41 -10.77
C LYS A 158 47.46 26.23 -9.88
N GLY A 159 47.16 24.99 -9.50
CA GLY A 159 46.04 24.68 -8.60
C GLY A 159 45.09 23.62 -9.13
N VAL A 160 43.87 23.57 -8.57
CA VAL A 160 42.86 22.56 -8.94
C VAL A 160 42.19 22.95 -10.25
N VAL A 161 42.16 22.00 -11.19
CA VAL A 161 41.52 22.13 -12.50
C VAL A 161 40.55 21.00 -12.78
N ILE A 162 39.56 21.24 -13.64
CA ILE A 162 38.62 20.25 -14.17
C ILE A 162 39.05 19.88 -15.59
N LYS A 163 39.34 18.59 -15.81
CA LYS A 163 39.64 18.02 -17.13
C LYS A 163 38.77 16.78 -17.32
N ASN A 164 38.01 16.72 -18.42
CA ASN A 164 37.11 15.57 -18.70
C ASN A 164 36.18 15.22 -17.51
N GLY A 165 35.62 16.25 -16.85
CA GLY A 165 34.73 16.09 -15.70
C GLY A 165 35.41 15.63 -14.40
N LYS A 166 36.74 15.50 -14.37
CA LYS A 166 37.51 15.07 -13.19
C LYS A 166 38.40 16.18 -12.67
N LYS A 167 38.58 16.24 -11.35
CA LYS A 167 39.48 17.18 -10.67
C LYS A 167 40.93 16.70 -10.74
N TYR A 168 41.85 17.60 -11.07
CA TYR A 168 43.30 17.36 -11.08
C TYR A 168 44.03 18.52 -10.41
N VAL A 169 45.22 18.28 -9.86
CA VAL A 169 46.12 19.33 -9.38
C VAL A 169 47.17 19.59 -10.45
N GLN A 170 47.18 20.80 -11.00
CA GLN A 170 48.17 21.26 -11.97
C GLN A 170 49.30 21.98 -11.23
N LYS A 171 50.51 21.44 -11.35
CA LYS A 171 51.72 21.91 -10.66
C LYS A 171 52.47 22.94 -11.44
#